data_AF-A0A835BHA6-F1
#
_entry.id   AF-A0A835BHA6-F1
#
_cell.length_a   1.000
_cell.length_b   1.000
_cell.length_c   1.000
_cell.angle_alpha   90.00
_cell.angle_beta   90.00
_cell.angle_gamma   90.00
#
_symmetry.space_group_name_H-M   'P 1'
#
loop_
_entity.id
_entity.type
_entity.pdbx_description
1 polymer ?
#
loop_
_entity_poly.entity_id
_entity_poly.type
_entity_poly.pdbx_seq_one_letter_code
_entity_poly.pdbx_strand_id
1 'polypeptide(L)'
;MAMEKAASFLSSLIGGGGGGEPAATVKSILIYPIKSCRGIAVPQAPITSTGFRWDRQWVVVNGKGRAYTQRVEPTLALVQVELPPEAFTEDWEPTADDHMVIIAPGMDPLNIPLAAECATVDDVSVWEWSGAAYDEGTEAAEWFSAYFGKPSRLVRFKADCFPFLIASQVPTINQDNGILGTEPTETLLTFRSDEVLRPSHKNTRQVYFGQNLVCKESLSGKVKGRIIKVGDPVYVLQAFTSSNEAPA
;
A
#
# COMPACT_ATOMS: atom_id res chain seq x y z
N MET A 1 -35.87 19.66 -27.00
CA MET A 1 -34.57 20.24 -26.59
C MET A 1 -34.61 20.46 -25.08
N ALA A 2 -33.61 19.92 -24.38
CA ALA A 2 -33.09 20.16 -23.02
C ALA A 2 -34.09 20.47 -21.87
N MET A 3 -34.27 19.62 -20.86
CA MET A 3 -33.40 19.35 -19.68
C MET A 3 -32.94 20.59 -18.90
N GLU A 4 -33.49 20.79 -17.70
CA GLU A 4 -32.76 20.96 -16.41
C GLU A 4 -33.77 20.88 -15.25
N LYS A 5 -33.74 19.78 -14.50
CA LYS A 5 -33.13 19.60 -13.16
C LYS A 5 -33.90 20.29 -12.02
N ALA A 6 -34.78 19.47 -11.41
CA ALA A 6 -35.30 19.70 -10.07
C ALA A 6 -34.20 19.44 -9.03
N ALA A 7 -33.92 20.44 -8.21
CA ALA A 7 -33.21 20.30 -6.95
C ALA A 7 -33.85 21.26 -5.95
N SER A 8 -34.68 20.73 -5.04
CA SER A 8 -34.71 21.13 -3.62
C SER A 8 -35.78 20.35 -2.84
N PHE A 9 -35.53 20.30 -1.52
CA PHE A 9 -36.34 19.79 -0.39
C PHE A 9 -36.15 18.31 -0.05
N LEU A 10 -35.24 17.99 0.90
CA LEU A 10 -35.40 18.02 2.37
C LEU A 10 -36.34 16.92 2.91
N SER A 11 -35.78 15.96 3.64
CA SER A 11 -36.19 15.74 5.03
C SER A 11 -35.07 15.08 5.83
N SER A 12 -34.76 15.76 6.93
CA SER A 12 -34.01 15.31 8.09
C SER A 12 -34.87 14.35 8.92
N LEU A 13 -34.24 13.41 9.64
CA LEU A 13 -34.68 12.67 10.84
C LEU A 13 -33.70 11.49 10.95
N ILE A 14 -32.61 11.59 11.71
CA ILE A 14 -32.56 11.33 13.15
C ILE A 14 -31.45 12.18 13.80
N GLY A 15 -31.80 12.89 14.88
CA GLY A 15 -31.00 13.06 16.11
C GLY A 15 -29.68 13.85 16.01
N GLY A 16 -29.65 15.03 16.64
CA GLY A 16 -28.54 15.97 16.55
C GLY A 16 -27.25 15.58 17.29
N GLY A 17 -26.15 16.17 16.82
CA GLY A 17 -24.83 16.14 17.47
C GLY A 17 -23.68 16.42 16.50
N GLY A 18 -23.41 17.70 16.18
CA GLY A 18 -22.09 18.17 15.69
C GLY A 18 -21.68 17.83 14.26
N GLY A 19 -22.38 18.37 13.25
CA GLY A 19 -21.88 18.34 11.86
C GLY A 19 -20.75 19.35 11.67
N GLY A 20 -19.52 18.98 12.03
CA GLY A 20 -18.32 19.77 11.71
C GLY A 20 -17.99 19.75 10.22
N GLU A 21 -17.37 20.82 9.71
CA GLU A 21 -16.79 20.83 8.36
C GLU A 21 -15.77 19.70 8.20
N PRO A 22 -15.66 19.09 7.01
CA PRO A 22 -14.68 18.03 6.78
C PRO A 22 -13.27 18.57 7.04
N ALA A 23 -12.50 17.83 7.85
CA ALA A 23 -11.16 18.24 8.24
C ALA A 23 -10.17 18.17 7.06
N ALA A 24 -10.44 17.31 6.07
CA ALA A 24 -9.65 17.20 4.84
C ALA A 24 -10.43 16.55 3.69
N THR A 25 -9.82 16.54 2.51
CA THR A 25 -10.30 15.83 1.32
C THR A 25 -9.22 14.89 0.80
N VAL A 26 -9.59 13.69 0.38
CA VAL A 26 -8.65 12.72 -0.20
C VAL A 26 -8.11 13.24 -1.54
N LYS A 27 -6.81 13.53 -1.61
CA LYS A 27 -6.14 14.00 -2.84
C LYS A 27 -5.75 12.86 -3.78
N SER A 28 -5.27 11.76 -3.23
CA SER A 28 -4.80 10.59 -3.98
C SER A 28 -4.77 9.37 -3.08
N ILE A 29 -5.06 8.19 -3.63
CA ILE A 29 -4.91 6.91 -2.95
C ILE A 29 -3.78 6.16 -3.64
N LEU A 30 -2.82 5.67 -2.86
CA LEU A 30 -1.70 4.88 -3.34
C LEU A 30 -1.74 3.52 -2.64
N ILE A 31 -1.56 2.45 -3.40
CA ILE A 31 -1.46 1.07 -2.91
C ILE A 31 -0.05 0.55 -3.22
N TYR A 32 0.57 -0.21 -2.32
CA TYR A 32 1.89 -0.80 -2.55
C TYR A 32 1.79 -2.32 -2.46
N PRO A 33 1.41 -3.01 -3.56
CA PRO A 33 1.21 -4.45 -3.49
C PRO A 33 2.41 -5.22 -2.97
N ILE A 34 3.59 -4.91 -3.51
CA ILE A 34 4.86 -5.49 -3.07
C ILE A 34 5.57 -4.52 -2.13
N LYS A 35 5.94 -5.00 -0.94
CA LYS A 35 6.67 -4.23 0.07
C LYS A 35 7.94 -3.64 -0.53
N SER A 36 8.11 -2.32 -0.35
CA SER A 36 9.26 -1.54 -0.82
C SER A 36 9.33 -1.34 -2.34
N CYS A 37 8.36 -1.81 -3.13
CA CYS A 37 8.26 -1.49 -4.55
C CYS A 37 7.50 -0.19 -4.80
N ARG A 38 7.34 0.20 -6.06
CA ARG A 38 6.56 1.38 -6.44
C ARG A 38 5.07 1.17 -6.16
N GLY A 39 4.42 2.22 -5.67
CA GLY A 39 2.97 2.20 -5.44
C GLY A 39 2.19 2.55 -6.72
N ILE A 40 0.95 2.07 -6.77
CA ILE A 40 -0.03 2.36 -7.81
C ILE A 40 -1.04 3.40 -7.32
N ALA A 41 -1.32 4.40 -8.16
CA ALA A 41 -2.35 5.38 -7.87
C ALA A 41 -3.71 4.84 -8.32
N VAL A 42 -4.69 4.84 -7.42
CA VAL A 42 -6.03 4.32 -7.70
C VAL A 42 -7.10 5.38 -7.39
N PRO A 43 -8.20 5.42 -8.15
CA PRO A 43 -9.29 6.37 -7.89
C PRO A 43 -10.09 6.01 -6.63
N GLN A 44 -10.06 4.74 -6.24
CA GLN A 44 -10.74 4.20 -5.07
C GLN A 44 -10.03 2.94 -4.56
N ALA A 45 -10.22 2.59 -3.29
CA ALA A 45 -9.74 1.33 -2.73
C ALA A 45 -10.68 0.79 -1.63
N PRO A 46 -10.93 -0.53 -1.57
CA PRO A 46 -11.62 -1.14 -0.44
C PRO A 46 -10.75 -1.12 0.81
N ILE A 47 -11.34 -0.75 1.95
CA ILE A 47 -10.73 -0.77 3.28
C ILE A 47 -11.08 -2.09 3.97
N THR A 48 -10.05 -2.81 4.38
CA THR A 48 -10.13 -4.04 5.18
C THR A 48 -9.72 -3.76 6.62
N SER A 49 -9.84 -4.76 7.50
CA SER A 49 -9.33 -4.65 8.88
C SER A 49 -7.82 -4.46 8.97
N THR A 50 -7.08 -4.74 7.88
CA THR A 50 -5.62 -4.69 7.82
C THR A 50 -5.11 -3.57 6.90
N GLY A 51 -5.95 -2.61 6.53
CA GLY A 51 -5.62 -1.53 5.60
C GLY A 51 -6.30 -1.68 4.24
N PHE A 52 -5.77 -1.01 3.22
CA PHE A 52 -6.35 -1.14 1.88
C PHE A 52 -6.13 -2.53 1.30
N ARG A 53 -7.12 -2.98 0.52
CA ARG A 53 -7.02 -4.21 -0.26
C ARG A 53 -5.74 -4.16 -1.12
N TRP A 54 -5.04 -5.29 -1.17
CA TRP A 54 -3.77 -5.49 -1.88
C TRP A 54 -2.55 -4.79 -1.28
N ASP A 55 -2.68 -3.92 -0.28
CA ASP A 55 -1.54 -3.19 0.25
C ASP A 55 -0.59 -4.11 1.05
N ARG A 56 0.69 -4.15 0.65
CA ARG A 56 1.78 -4.97 1.23
C ARG A 56 1.48 -6.47 1.35
N GLN A 57 0.67 -7.01 0.45
CA GLN A 57 0.40 -8.45 0.46
C GLN A 57 1.60 -9.29 0.02
N TRP A 58 2.53 -8.70 -0.73
CA TRP A 58 3.74 -9.38 -1.19
C TRP A 58 5.00 -8.79 -0.60
N VAL A 59 6.06 -9.60 -0.54
CA VAL A 59 7.40 -9.19 -0.16
C VAL A 59 8.44 -10.01 -0.93
N VAL A 60 9.53 -9.38 -1.34
CA VAL A 60 10.68 -10.11 -1.89
C VAL A 60 11.60 -10.51 -0.74
N VAL A 61 12.01 -11.77 -0.70
CA VAL A 61 12.90 -12.34 0.31
C VAL A 61 14.17 -12.89 -0.33
N ASN A 62 15.26 -12.91 0.44
CA ASN A 62 16.50 -13.55 0.01
C ASN A 62 16.46 -15.08 0.20
N GLY A 63 17.52 -15.77 -0.22
CA GLY A 63 17.67 -17.22 -0.04
C GLY A 63 17.68 -17.73 1.42
N LYS A 64 17.61 -16.85 2.43
CA LYS A 64 17.45 -17.20 3.86
C LYS A 64 16.06 -16.80 4.41
N GLY A 65 15.11 -16.46 3.55
CA GLY A 65 13.76 -16.04 3.95
C GLY A 65 13.68 -14.62 4.52
N ARG A 66 14.76 -13.83 4.49
CA ARG A 66 14.74 -12.45 5.03
C ARG A 66 14.24 -11.47 3.99
N ALA A 67 13.25 -10.65 4.35
CA ALA A 67 12.72 -9.62 3.46
C ALA A 67 13.77 -8.61 3.02
N TYR A 68 13.76 -8.29 1.72
CA TYR A 68 14.42 -7.12 1.21
C TYR A 68 13.65 -5.86 1.57
N THR A 69 14.41 -4.80 1.82
CA THR A 69 13.90 -3.45 1.99
C THR A 69 14.69 -2.53 1.10
N GLN A 70 14.15 -1.36 0.76
CA GLN A 70 14.89 -0.36 0.01
C GLN A 70 16.19 0.12 0.70
N ARG A 71 16.36 -0.12 2.01
CA ARG A 71 17.63 0.18 2.70
C ARG A 71 18.76 -0.75 2.25
N VAL A 72 18.42 -1.97 1.86
CA VAL A 72 19.36 -3.01 1.41
C VAL A 72 19.38 -3.10 -0.11
N GLU A 73 18.21 -3.01 -0.75
CA GLU A 73 18.04 -3.03 -2.21
C GLU A 73 17.26 -1.79 -2.68
N PRO A 74 17.92 -0.63 -2.86
CA PRO A 74 17.27 0.61 -3.31
C PRO A 74 16.51 0.45 -4.63
N THR A 75 17.01 -0.39 -5.53
CA THR A 75 16.43 -0.66 -6.86
C THR A 75 15.02 -1.24 -6.80
N LEU A 76 14.55 -1.76 -5.65
CA LEU A 76 13.14 -2.08 -5.42
C LEU A 76 12.22 -0.89 -5.76
N ALA A 77 12.65 0.35 -5.54
CA ALA A 77 11.87 1.55 -5.90
C ALA A 77 11.57 1.68 -7.41
N LEU A 78 12.35 1.00 -8.25
CA LEU A 78 12.21 0.99 -9.70
C LEU A 78 11.28 -0.13 -10.19
N VAL A 79 10.97 -1.10 -9.32
CA VAL A 79 10.02 -2.18 -9.62
C VAL A 79 8.61 -1.60 -9.59
N GLN A 80 7.97 -1.59 -10.75
CA GLN A 80 6.59 -1.19 -10.95
C GLN A 80 5.69 -2.41 -10.85
N VAL A 81 4.48 -2.16 -10.40
CA VAL A 81 3.45 -3.19 -10.23
C VAL A 81 2.18 -2.68 -10.88
N GLU A 82 1.48 -3.55 -11.58
CA GLU A 82 0.15 -3.28 -12.13
C GLU A 82 -0.81 -4.38 -11.68
N LEU A 83 -2.05 -3.99 -11.38
CA LEU A 83 -3.15 -4.88 -11.03
C LEU A 83 -4.35 -4.53 -11.91
N PRO A 84 -5.25 -5.50 -12.17
CA PRO A 84 -6.49 -5.24 -12.90
C PRO A 84 -7.27 -4.09 -12.24
N PRO A 85 -7.80 -3.12 -13.00
CA PRO A 85 -8.55 -1.98 -12.44
C PRO A 85 -9.69 -2.40 -11.50
N GLU A 86 -10.37 -3.49 -11.83
CA GLU A 86 -11.47 -4.11 -11.10
C GLU A 86 -11.03 -4.71 -9.76
N ALA A 87 -9.73 -4.97 -9.56
CA ALA A 87 -9.19 -5.47 -8.30
C ALA A 87 -9.41 -4.51 -7.12
N PHE A 88 -9.70 -3.23 -7.40
CA PHE A 88 -10.04 -2.20 -6.41
C PHE A 88 -11.55 -1.98 -6.25
N THR A 89 -12.37 -2.94 -6.66
CA THR A 89 -13.79 -2.99 -6.34
C THR A 89 -14.06 -3.98 -5.20
N GLU A 90 -15.15 -3.77 -4.45
CA GLU A 90 -15.44 -4.52 -3.23
C GLU A 90 -15.72 -6.01 -3.51
N ASP A 91 -16.55 -6.29 -4.52
CA ASP A 91 -17.05 -7.65 -4.82
C ASP A 91 -16.20 -8.39 -5.85
N TRP A 92 -15.03 -7.85 -6.23
CA TRP A 92 -14.16 -8.53 -7.19
C TRP A 92 -13.38 -9.65 -6.54
N GLU A 93 -13.28 -10.78 -7.23
CA GLU A 93 -12.42 -11.90 -6.89
C GLU A 93 -11.57 -12.25 -8.11
N PRO A 94 -10.28 -12.54 -7.93
CA PRO A 94 -9.42 -12.91 -9.05
C PRO A 94 -9.88 -14.24 -9.66
N THR A 95 -9.90 -14.28 -10.98
CA THR A 95 -10.11 -15.48 -11.79
C THR A 95 -8.76 -16.07 -12.22
N ALA A 96 -8.79 -17.22 -12.90
CA ALA A 96 -7.58 -17.88 -13.37
C ALA A 96 -6.75 -17.05 -14.37
N ASP A 97 -7.40 -16.11 -15.08
CA ASP A 97 -6.75 -15.26 -16.09
C ASP A 97 -6.18 -13.96 -15.50
N ASP A 98 -6.54 -13.64 -14.25
CA ASP A 98 -6.14 -12.41 -13.58
C ASP A 98 -4.72 -12.50 -13.02
N HIS A 99 -3.91 -11.51 -13.37
CA HIS A 99 -2.50 -11.46 -13.04
C HIS A 99 -2.08 -10.09 -12.51
N MET A 100 -1.11 -10.09 -11.59
CA MET A 100 -0.32 -8.93 -11.27
C MET A 100 0.86 -8.86 -12.23
N VAL A 101 1.07 -7.73 -12.89
CA VAL A 101 2.23 -7.52 -13.77
C VAL A 101 3.33 -6.81 -12.97
N ILE A 102 4.55 -7.34 -13.05
CA ILE A 102 5.75 -6.74 -12.44
C ILE A 102 6.69 -6.30 -13.56
N ILE A 103 7.14 -5.04 -13.50
CA ILE A 103 8.00 -4.43 -14.52
C ILE A 103 9.20 -3.79 -13.82
N ALA A 104 10.41 -4.04 -14.31
CA ALA A 104 11.61 -3.36 -13.85
C ALA A 104 12.55 -3.01 -15.02
N PRO A 105 13.44 -2.02 -14.85
CA PRO A 105 14.39 -1.65 -15.90
C PRO A 105 15.28 -2.83 -16.33
N GLY A 106 15.35 -3.09 -17.63
CA GLY A 106 16.19 -4.14 -18.20
C GLY A 106 15.65 -5.57 -18.04
N MET A 107 14.40 -5.72 -17.61
CA MET A 107 13.73 -7.02 -17.44
C MET A 107 12.48 -7.10 -18.33
N ASP A 108 12.16 -8.29 -18.82
CA ASP A 108 10.87 -8.56 -19.45
C ASP A 108 9.75 -8.52 -18.38
N PRO A 109 8.50 -8.15 -18.74
CA PRO A 109 7.38 -8.17 -17.80
C PRO A 109 7.12 -9.58 -17.22
N LEU A 110 6.88 -9.65 -15.91
CA LEU A 110 6.55 -10.88 -15.20
C LEU A 110 5.08 -10.87 -14.81
N ASN A 111 4.35 -11.95 -15.12
CA ASN A 111 2.95 -12.12 -14.75
C ASN A 111 2.83 -13.07 -13.56
N ILE A 112 2.23 -12.59 -12.48
CA ILE A 112 1.95 -13.38 -11.27
C ILE A 112 0.45 -13.67 -11.20
N PRO A 113 0.00 -14.92 -11.36
CA PRO A 113 -1.43 -15.26 -11.27
C PRO A 113 -1.99 -14.96 -9.87
N LEU A 114 -3.11 -14.25 -9.80
CA LEU A 114 -3.70 -13.84 -8.51
C LEU A 114 -4.53 -14.95 -7.85
N ALA A 115 -5.07 -15.87 -8.65
CA ALA A 115 -5.92 -16.99 -8.22
C ALA A 115 -5.20 -18.34 -8.16
N ALA A 116 -3.88 -18.39 -8.41
CA ALA A 116 -3.15 -19.66 -8.38
C ALA A 116 -3.01 -20.22 -6.96
N GLU A 117 -2.99 -21.55 -6.88
CA GLU A 117 -2.55 -22.26 -5.69
C GLU A 117 -1.03 -22.08 -5.54
N CYS A 118 -0.61 -21.60 -4.37
CA CYS A 118 0.79 -21.36 -4.07
C CYS A 118 1.32 -22.41 -3.10
N ALA A 119 2.55 -22.87 -3.33
CA ALA A 119 3.28 -23.62 -2.30
C ALA A 119 3.49 -22.74 -1.06
N THR A 120 3.74 -23.36 0.10
CA THR A 120 4.11 -22.63 1.30
C THR A 120 5.62 -22.65 1.48
N VAL A 121 6.18 -21.51 1.88
CA VAL A 121 7.55 -21.38 2.38
C VAL A 121 7.49 -20.93 3.84
N ASP A 122 8.21 -21.66 4.68
CA ASP A 122 8.38 -21.36 6.10
C ASP A 122 9.56 -20.40 6.34
N ASP A 123 9.70 -19.93 7.58
CA ASP A 123 10.81 -19.09 8.04
C ASP A 123 11.00 -17.77 7.27
N VAL A 124 9.92 -17.21 6.72
CA VAL A 124 9.94 -15.85 6.19
C VAL A 124 10.04 -14.87 7.35
N SER A 125 11.01 -13.97 7.31
CA SER A 125 11.24 -12.98 8.36
C SER A 125 11.16 -11.56 7.83
N VAL A 126 10.32 -10.76 8.47
CA VAL A 126 10.11 -9.34 8.17
C VAL A 126 10.12 -8.56 9.47
N TRP A 127 11.21 -7.83 9.72
CA TRP A 127 11.45 -7.19 11.03
C TRP A 127 11.38 -8.21 12.18
N GLU A 128 10.56 -7.96 13.19
CA GLU A 128 10.37 -8.85 14.35
C GLU A 128 9.42 -10.01 14.07
N TRP A 129 8.74 -9.98 12.92
CA TRP A 129 7.83 -11.05 12.52
C TRP A 129 8.59 -12.16 11.80
N SER A 130 8.23 -13.41 12.12
CA SER A 130 8.60 -14.60 11.37
C SER A 130 7.40 -15.51 11.20
N GLY A 131 7.25 -16.12 10.02
CA GLY A 131 6.17 -17.09 9.78
C GLY A 131 6.18 -17.67 8.37
N ALA A 132 5.08 -18.35 8.04
CA ALA A 132 4.89 -18.97 6.74
C ALA A 132 4.21 -18.02 5.74
N ALA A 133 4.59 -18.11 4.47
CA ALA A 133 4.03 -17.35 3.37
C ALA A 133 3.80 -18.25 2.15
N TYR A 134 2.98 -17.78 1.21
CA TYR A 134 2.81 -18.39 -0.10
C TYR A 134 3.99 -18.04 -1.01
N ASP A 135 4.56 -19.04 -1.69
CA ASP A 135 5.59 -18.85 -2.71
C ASP A 135 4.91 -18.61 -4.07
N GLU A 136 5.27 -17.50 -4.72
CA GLU A 136 4.74 -17.13 -6.03
C GLU A 136 5.42 -17.90 -7.19
N GLY A 137 6.31 -18.84 -6.85
CA GLY A 137 6.79 -19.88 -7.76
C GLY A 137 8.16 -19.60 -8.36
N THR A 138 8.64 -20.60 -9.12
CA THR A 138 10.00 -20.60 -9.68
C THR A 138 10.24 -19.45 -10.66
N GLU A 139 9.26 -19.12 -11.50
CA GLU A 139 9.39 -18.04 -12.48
C GLU A 139 9.60 -16.69 -11.78
N ALA A 140 8.83 -16.40 -10.72
CA ALA A 140 9.00 -15.21 -9.92
C ALA A 140 10.37 -15.18 -9.22
N ALA A 141 10.81 -16.32 -8.69
CA ALA A 141 12.12 -16.44 -8.06
C ALA A 141 13.27 -16.20 -9.05
N GLU A 142 13.20 -16.77 -10.25
CA GLU A 142 14.20 -16.58 -11.30
C GLU A 142 14.26 -15.13 -11.76
N TRP A 143 13.10 -14.50 -11.97
CA TRP A 143 13.01 -13.11 -12.39
C TRP A 143 13.63 -12.15 -11.36
N PHE A 144 13.27 -12.28 -10.08
CA PHE A 144 13.86 -11.43 -9.04
C PHE A 144 15.33 -11.76 -8.80
N SER A 145 15.73 -13.02 -8.94
CA SER A 145 17.13 -13.42 -8.82
C SER A 145 17.99 -12.82 -9.93
N ALA A 146 17.47 -12.78 -11.16
CA ALA A 146 18.12 -12.12 -12.29
C ALA A 146 18.20 -10.60 -12.08
N TYR A 147 17.12 -9.96 -11.63
CA TYR A 147 17.09 -8.51 -11.39
C TYR A 147 18.07 -8.08 -10.29
N PHE A 148 18.18 -8.84 -9.19
CA PHE A 148 19.08 -8.51 -8.08
C PHE A 148 20.47 -9.15 -8.16
N GLY A 149 20.70 -10.06 -9.12
CA GLY A 149 21.94 -10.81 -9.26
C GLY A 149 22.23 -11.79 -8.11
N LYS A 150 21.20 -12.20 -7.35
CA LYS A 150 21.35 -13.09 -6.18
C LYS A 150 20.05 -13.84 -5.86
N PRO A 151 20.11 -15.02 -5.21
CA PRO A 151 18.92 -15.82 -4.92
C PRO A 151 17.85 -15.03 -4.16
N SER A 152 16.71 -14.85 -4.82
CA SER A 152 15.58 -14.04 -4.39
C SER A 152 14.27 -14.75 -4.70
N ARG A 153 13.25 -14.58 -3.86
CA ARG A 153 11.89 -15.12 -4.07
C ARG A 153 10.85 -14.05 -3.79
N LEU A 154 9.75 -14.09 -4.52
CA LEU A 154 8.55 -13.32 -4.20
C LEU A 154 7.64 -14.21 -3.36
N VAL A 155 7.20 -13.70 -2.22
CA VAL A 155 6.25 -14.41 -1.36
C VAL A 155 5.05 -13.53 -1.02
N ARG A 156 3.89 -14.15 -0.81
CA ARG A 156 2.63 -13.51 -0.42
C ARG A 156 2.21 -13.93 0.97
N PHE A 157 1.84 -12.97 1.81
CA PHE A 157 1.37 -13.27 3.16
C PHE A 157 0.06 -14.04 3.13
N LYS A 158 -0.07 -14.99 4.06
CA LYS A 158 -1.35 -15.63 4.37
C LYS A 158 -2.25 -14.61 5.07
N ALA A 159 -3.55 -14.69 4.84
CA ALA A 159 -4.53 -13.70 5.31
C ALA A 159 -4.44 -13.38 6.82
N ASP A 160 -3.98 -14.33 7.62
CA ASP A 160 -3.91 -14.23 9.08
C ASP A 160 -2.61 -13.59 9.63
N CYS A 161 -1.63 -13.29 8.78
CA CYS A 161 -0.29 -12.83 9.21
C CYS A 161 -0.08 -11.30 9.20
N PHE A 162 -1.12 -10.54 8.86
CA PHE A 162 -1.00 -9.13 8.44
C PHE A 162 -0.71 -8.04 9.51
N PRO A 163 -1.02 -8.17 10.82
CA PRO A 163 -1.04 -7.00 11.70
C PRO A 163 0.33 -6.34 11.96
N PHE A 164 1.45 -7.01 11.67
CA PHE A 164 2.79 -6.53 12.05
C PHE A 164 3.57 -5.80 10.94
N LEU A 165 3.06 -5.71 9.71
CA LEU A 165 3.89 -5.40 8.53
C LEU A 165 3.77 -3.96 8.00
N ILE A 166 2.84 -3.18 8.56
CA ILE A 166 2.48 -1.82 8.11
C ILE A 166 3.38 -0.74 8.73
N ALA A 167 4.19 -1.07 9.73
CA ALA A 167 5.05 -0.10 10.40
C ALA A 167 6.28 0.28 9.54
N SER A 168 6.07 1.11 8.52
CA SER A 168 7.10 2.04 8.07
C SER A 168 6.79 3.39 8.69
N GLN A 169 7.63 3.85 9.61
CA GLN A 169 7.46 5.19 10.17
C GLN A 169 7.48 6.21 9.03
N VAL A 170 6.50 7.13 9.00
CA VAL A 170 6.44 8.23 8.03
C VAL A 170 7.39 9.33 8.48
N PRO A 171 8.56 9.55 7.85
CA PRO A 171 9.58 10.44 8.39
C PRO A 171 9.22 11.92 8.24
N THR A 172 8.23 12.22 7.40
CA THR A 172 7.72 13.57 7.18
C THR A 172 6.63 13.96 8.17
N ILE A 173 6.16 13.04 9.03
CA ILE A 173 5.14 13.31 10.04
C ILE A 173 5.71 12.87 11.37
N ASN A 174 5.84 13.79 12.31
CA ASN A 174 6.14 13.42 13.67
C ASN A 174 4.94 12.61 14.21
N GLN A 175 5.15 11.34 14.52
CA GLN A 175 4.06 10.43 14.93
C GLN A 175 3.59 10.65 16.36
N ASP A 176 4.31 11.46 17.13
CA ASP A 176 3.90 11.85 18.47
C ASP A 176 2.94 13.04 18.44
N ASN A 177 2.98 13.90 17.42
CA ASN A 177 2.13 15.11 17.39
C ASN A 177 1.42 15.38 16.05
N GLY A 178 1.62 14.54 15.04
CA GLY A 178 1.00 14.67 13.71
C GLY A 178 1.51 15.85 12.88
N ILE A 179 2.51 16.60 13.36
CA ILE A 179 3.03 17.78 12.67
C ILE A 179 3.91 17.34 11.50
N LEU A 180 3.67 17.95 10.33
CA LEU A 180 4.49 17.75 9.14
C LEU A 180 5.88 18.36 9.37
N GLY A 181 6.91 17.54 9.32
CA GLY A 181 8.31 17.97 9.36
C GLY A 181 8.80 18.46 8.00
N THR A 182 9.91 19.21 8.00
CA THR A 182 10.56 19.71 6.76
C THR A 182 11.51 18.68 6.16
N GLU A 183 11.28 18.36 4.88
CA GLU A 183 12.19 17.65 3.94
C GLU A 183 12.66 16.24 4.39
N PRO A 184 13.05 15.36 3.46
CA PRO A 184 13.29 13.96 3.76
C PRO A 184 14.53 13.84 4.64
N THR A 185 14.39 13.08 5.74
CA THR A 185 15.47 12.79 6.69
C THR A 185 16.75 12.43 5.92
N GLU A 186 17.94 12.90 6.35
CA GLU A 186 19.22 12.59 5.67
C GLU A 186 19.36 11.10 5.35
N THR A 187 18.82 10.23 6.21
CA THR A 187 18.74 8.79 6.00
C THR A 187 17.95 8.37 4.75
N LEU A 188 16.85 9.04 4.39
CA LEU A 188 16.10 8.73 3.17
C LEU A 188 16.87 9.09 1.90
N LEU A 189 17.69 10.15 1.93
CA LEU A 189 18.50 10.55 0.78
C LEU A 189 19.52 9.48 0.38
N THR A 190 19.99 8.66 1.34
CA THR A 190 20.99 7.63 1.08
C THR A 190 20.46 6.44 0.29
N PHE A 191 19.14 6.22 0.23
CA PHE A 191 18.57 5.04 -0.44
C PHE A 191 17.29 5.28 -1.25
N ARG A 192 16.69 6.48 -1.20
CA ARG A 192 15.45 6.81 -1.94
C ARG A 192 15.56 8.05 -2.82
N SER A 193 16.77 8.58 -3.04
CA SER A 193 16.99 9.73 -3.90
C SER A 193 17.11 9.33 -5.37
N ASP A 194 16.78 10.27 -6.27
CA ASP A 194 17.05 10.12 -7.71
C ASP A 194 18.52 9.77 -8.01
N GLU A 195 19.47 10.29 -7.22
CA GLU A 195 20.90 10.02 -7.38
C GLU A 195 21.25 8.54 -7.18
N VAL A 196 20.64 7.91 -6.17
CA VAL A 196 20.85 6.50 -5.87
C VAL A 196 20.08 5.61 -6.85
N LEU A 197 18.87 6.01 -7.23
CA LEU A 197 17.98 5.18 -8.04
C LEU A 197 18.20 5.32 -9.55
N ARG A 198 18.70 6.47 -10.00
CA ARG A 198 18.83 6.83 -11.43
C ARG A 198 20.11 7.66 -11.67
N PRO A 199 21.30 7.08 -11.45
CA PRO A 199 22.57 7.80 -11.49
C PRO A 199 22.91 8.46 -12.83
N SER A 200 22.21 8.10 -13.92
CA SER A 200 22.40 8.62 -15.28
C SER A 200 21.40 9.72 -15.69
N HIS A 201 20.46 10.12 -14.84
CA HIS A 201 19.45 11.15 -15.12
C HIS A 201 19.79 12.51 -14.49
N LYS A 202 19.10 13.60 -14.92
CA LYS A 202 19.22 14.92 -14.28
C LYS A 202 18.74 14.83 -12.83
N ASN A 203 19.68 14.82 -11.88
CA ASN A 203 19.43 14.68 -10.45
C ASN A 203 18.68 15.89 -9.88
N THR A 204 17.48 15.65 -9.35
CA THR A 204 16.62 16.67 -8.73
C THR A 204 16.68 16.67 -7.20
N ARG A 205 17.49 15.78 -6.58
CA ARG A 205 17.49 15.46 -5.14
C ARG A 205 16.12 15.04 -4.57
N GLN A 206 15.16 14.68 -5.43
CA GLN A 206 13.84 14.25 -5.01
C GLN A 206 13.90 12.89 -4.29
N VAL A 207 13.18 12.77 -3.17
CA VAL A 207 13.02 11.52 -2.42
C VAL A 207 11.66 10.91 -2.69
N TYR A 208 11.65 9.62 -3.05
CA TYR A 208 10.42 8.86 -3.26
C TYR A 208 9.91 8.33 -1.90
N PHE A 209 8.75 8.76 -1.44
CA PHE A 209 8.16 8.29 -0.17
C PHE A 209 6.74 7.76 -0.37
N GLY A 210 6.42 6.62 0.24
CA GLY A 210 5.11 5.99 0.10
C GLY A 210 4.17 6.28 1.27
N GLN A 211 3.04 6.92 0.98
CA GLN A 211 2.00 7.26 1.96
C GLN A 211 0.71 6.55 1.58
N ASN A 212 -0.02 6.03 2.57
CA ASN A 212 -1.19 5.18 2.32
C ASN A 212 -2.48 5.67 2.96
N LEU A 213 -2.48 6.69 3.81
CA LEU A 213 -3.59 6.99 4.73
C LEU A 213 -3.89 5.84 5.72
N VAL A 214 -4.29 6.20 6.94
CA VAL A 214 -4.74 5.26 7.96
C VAL A 214 -6.11 5.74 8.44
N CYS A 215 -7.10 4.85 8.41
CA CYS A 215 -8.43 5.07 8.95
C CYS A 215 -8.65 4.07 10.08
N LYS A 216 -9.17 4.55 11.22
CA LYS A 216 -9.55 3.69 12.35
C LYS A 216 -10.95 4.07 12.80
N GLU A 217 -11.92 3.21 12.47
CA GLU A 217 -13.02 2.75 13.34
C GLU A 217 -14.01 1.89 12.54
N SER A 218 -14.47 0.81 13.17
CA SER A 218 -15.60 0.00 12.72
C SER A 218 -16.84 0.50 13.47
N LEU A 219 -17.74 1.20 12.78
CA LEU A 219 -19.07 1.46 13.31
C LEU A 219 -19.96 0.27 12.98
N SER A 220 -20.41 -0.42 14.03
CA SER A 220 -21.40 -1.48 13.95
C SER A 220 -22.69 -0.95 13.30
N GLY A 221 -22.98 -1.42 12.10
CA GLY A 221 -24.21 -1.12 11.41
C GLY A 221 -24.13 -1.72 10.02
N LYS A 222 -25.16 -2.45 9.60
CA LYS A 222 -25.27 -3.05 8.27
C LYS A 222 -25.19 -1.95 7.18
N VAL A 223 -23.99 -1.59 6.77
CA VAL A 223 -23.74 -0.69 5.63
C VAL A 223 -22.82 -1.42 4.67
N LYS A 224 -23.35 -1.67 3.48
CA LYS A 224 -22.61 -2.24 2.35
C LYS A 224 -21.68 -1.15 1.81
N GLY A 225 -20.38 -1.43 1.73
CA GLY A 225 -19.36 -0.52 1.17
C GLY A 225 -18.39 0.09 2.17
N ARG A 226 -17.21 -0.52 2.36
CA ARG A 226 -16.02 0.13 2.96
C ARG A 226 -15.06 0.60 1.84
N ILE A 227 -15.49 1.51 0.97
CA ILE A 227 -14.64 2.07 -0.10
C ILE A 227 -14.33 3.53 0.23
N ILE A 228 -13.06 3.93 0.05
CA ILE A 228 -12.68 5.35 -0.01
C ILE A 228 -12.38 5.74 -1.45
N LYS A 229 -12.81 6.94 -1.84
CA LYS A 229 -12.56 7.51 -3.17
C LYS A 229 -11.76 8.80 -3.06
N VAL A 230 -11.00 9.10 -4.11
CA VAL A 230 -10.38 10.42 -4.26
C VAL A 230 -11.49 11.47 -4.35
N GLY A 231 -11.37 12.52 -3.54
CA GLY A 231 -12.38 13.56 -3.37
C GLY A 231 -13.33 13.34 -2.19
N ASP A 232 -13.32 12.17 -1.54
CA ASP A 232 -14.16 11.95 -0.36
C ASP A 232 -13.75 12.87 0.80
N PRO A 233 -14.73 13.42 1.55
CA PRO A 233 -14.46 14.17 2.77
C PRO A 233 -13.99 13.22 3.88
N VAL A 234 -12.89 13.58 4.56
CA VAL A 234 -12.40 12.87 5.74
C VAL A 234 -12.75 13.68 6.98
N TYR A 235 -13.44 13.02 7.91
CA TYR A 235 -13.82 13.59 9.20
C TYR A 235 -12.90 13.05 10.28
N VAL A 236 -12.31 13.96 11.06
CA VAL A 236 -11.56 13.57 12.26
C VAL A 236 -12.56 13.44 13.40
N LEU A 237 -12.88 12.20 13.77
CA LEU A 237 -13.81 11.91 14.87
C LEU A 237 -13.18 12.21 16.23
N GLN A 238 -11.89 11.90 16.36
CA GLN A 238 -11.12 12.14 17.56
C GLN A 238 -9.65 12.40 17.19
N ALA A 239 -9.07 13.44 17.77
CA ALA A 239 -7.64 13.69 17.72
C ALA A 239 -7.02 13.30 19.06
N PHE A 240 -5.88 12.62 19.03
CA PHE A 240 -5.12 12.28 20.23
C PHE A 240 -3.87 13.14 20.29
N THR A 241 -3.41 13.44 21.50
CA THR A 241 -2.21 14.26 21.69
C THR A 241 -0.92 13.48 21.45
N SER A 242 -0.98 12.14 21.46
CA SER A 242 0.11 11.27 20.99
C SER A 242 -0.39 9.94 20.43
N SER A 243 0.43 9.27 19.61
CA SER A 243 0.13 7.95 19.05
C SER A 243 -0.07 6.87 20.12
N ASN A 244 0.57 7.02 21.29
CA ASN A 244 0.44 6.09 22.43
C ASN A 244 -0.93 6.18 23.14
N GLU A 245 -1.66 7.28 22.95
CA GLU A 245 -2.99 7.49 23.54
C GLU A 245 -4.12 7.03 22.63
N ALA A 246 -3.82 6.78 21.35
CA ALA A 246 -4.80 6.20 20.45
C ALA A 246 -5.13 4.78 20.94
N PRO A 247 -6.42 4.40 21.03
CA PRO A 247 -6.80 3.04 21.41
C PRO A 247 -6.09 2.02 20.49
N ALA A 248 -5.78 0.82 20.99
CA ALA A 248 -5.19 -0.28 20.23
C ALA A 248 -6.15 -0.87 19.19
#